data_AF-A0A0F8XQQ1-F1
#
_entry.id   AF-A0A0F8XQQ1-F1
#
_cell.length_a   1.000
_cell.length_b   1.000
_cell.length_c   1.000
_cell.angle_alpha   90.00
_cell.angle_beta   90.00
_cell.angle_gamma   90.00
#
_symmetry.space_group_name_H-M   'P 1'
#
loop_
_entity.id
_entity.type
_entity.pdbx_description
1 polymer ?
#
loop_
_entity_poly.entity_id
_entity_poly.type
_entity_poly.pdbx_seq_one_letter_code
_entity_poly.pdbx_strand_id
1 'polypeptide(L)'
;MMGRDLSSLDITVLKGVGPKVRDLLGKLGILNIRDALLYLPFRYEDRRDISEIINASDGATQNFTGKVVSSCLLDLSQGGREVKYDPKRMRVHKGRGGRSRLLVELVVNDGTGLIKCKWFNQPWLAGKFKNGAKVFISGKVKRTRWAPHFEIDNPVFDFLDEKAEKLEKAEAENKGAPSGGGQA
;
A
#
# COMPACT_ATOMS: atom_id res chain seq x y z
N MET A 1 17.24 -8.72 -37.09
CA MET A 1 17.57 -8.87 -35.65
C MET A 1 16.96 -10.17 -35.17
N MET A 2 17.76 -11.15 -34.73
CA MET A 2 17.20 -12.34 -34.08
C MET A 2 16.72 -11.95 -32.68
N GLY A 3 15.42 -12.14 -32.41
CA GLY A 3 14.88 -12.02 -31.06
C GLY A 3 15.49 -13.09 -30.16
N ARG A 4 15.92 -12.71 -28.96
CA ARG A 4 16.39 -13.69 -27.96
C ARG A 4 15.22 -14.56 -27.53
N ASP A 5 15.46 -15.87 -27.41
CA ASP A 5 14.44 -16.79 -26.90
C ASP A 5 14.22 -16.59 -25.39
N LEU A 6 12.98 -16.29 -25.01
CA LEU A 6 12.61 -16.00 -23.62
C LEU A 6 12.51 -17.25 -22.75
N SER A 7 12.35 -18.46 -23.34
CA SER A 7 12.39 -19.72 -22.59
C SER A 7 13.79 -20.06 -22.08
N SER A 8 14.83 -19.62 -22.78
CA SER A 8 16.23 -19.87 -22.40
C SER A 8 16.75 -18.97 -21.26
N LEU A 9 16.03 -17.90 -20.93
CA LEU A 9 16.46 -16.92 -19.93
C LEU A 9 15.89 -17.27 -18.55
N ASP A 10 16.79 -17.56 -17.61
CA ASP A 10 16.46 -17.83 -16.21
C ASP A 10 15.79 -16.61 -15.56
N ILE A 11 14.82 -16.86 -14.68
CA ILE A 11 14.07 -15.81 -13.97
C ILE A 11 14.96 -14.89 -13.12
N THR A 12 16.13 -15.36 -12.70
CA THR A 12 17.13 -14.59 -11.92
C THR A 12 17.73 -13.40 -12.67
N VAL A 13 17.58 -13.34 -13.99
CA VAL A 13 17.99 -12.17 -14.79
C VAL A 13 17.15 -10.94 -14.43
N LEU A 14 15.92 -11.13 -13.93
CA LEU A 14 15.06 -10.02 -13.51
C LEU A 14 15.56 -9.40 -12.21
N LYS A 15 15.73 -8.07 -12.23
CA LYS A 15 16.08 -7.29 -11.05
C LYS A 15 15.03 -7.52 -9.94
N GLY A 16 15.51 -7.91 -8.76
CA GLY A 16 14.67 -8.22 -7.61
C GLY A 16 14.41 -9.72 -7.40
N VAL A 17 14.78 -10.58 -8.36
CA VAL A 17 14.69 -12.04 -8.22
C VAL A 17 16.04 -12.61 -7.77
N GLY A 18 16.23 -12.69 -6.46
CA GLY A 18 17.37 -13.41 -5.87
C GLY A 18 17.11 -14.92 -5.72
N PRO A 19 18.09 -15.70 -5.22
CA PRO A 19 17.98 -17.16 -5.09
C PRO A 19 16.73 -17.63 -4.32
N LYS A 20 16.40 -16.96 -3.21
CA LYS A 20 15.20 -17.29 -2.41
C LYS A 20 13.89 -17.05 -3.17
N VAL A 21 13.82 -15.98 -3.97
CA VAL A 21 12.63 -15.63 -4.74
C VAL A 21 12.50 -16.58 -5.93
N ARG A 22 13.62 -16.95 -6.57
CA ARG A 22 13.68 -18.00 -7.59
C ARG A 22 13.11 -19.32 -7.05
N ASP A 23 13.51 -19.75 -5.85
CA ASP A 23 12.99 -21.00 -5.26
C ASP A 23 11.49 -20.94 -5.00
N LEU A 24 10.97 -19.79 -4.56
CA LEU A 24 9.54 -19.56 -4.37
C LEU A 24 8.77 -19.60 -5.71
N LEU A 25 9.30 -18.94 -6.74
CA LEU A 25 8.73 -18.93 -8.09
C LEU A 25 8.78 -20.32 -8.74
N GLY A 26 9.85 -21.08 -8.48
CA GLY A 26 9.97 -22.47 -8.94
C GLY A 26 8.87 -23.38 -8.38
N LYS A 27 8.44 -23.17 -7.13
CA LYS A 27 7.27 -23.88 -6.55
C LYS A 27 5.96 -23.57 -7.27
N LEU A 28 5.87 -22.42 -7.95
CA LEU A 28 4.73 -22.02 -8.78
C LEU A 28 4.90 -22.44 -10.25
N GLY A 29 5.98 -23.14 -10.59
CA GLY A 29 6.29 -23.56 -11.97
C GLY A 29 6.91 -22.45 -12.83
N ILE A 30 7.38 -21.36 -12.25
CA ILE A 30 7.95 -20.21 -12.96
C ILE A 30 9.47 -20.31 -12.92
N LEU A 31 10.09 -20.76 -14.02
CA LEU A 31 11.54 -20.99 -14.09
C LEU A 31 12.27 -19.99 -15.00
N ASN A 32 11.60 -19.53 -16.05
CA ASN A 32 12.16 -18.63 -17.05
C ASN A 32 11.27 -17.37 -17.25
N ILE A 33 11.74 -16.43 -18.07
CA ILE A 33 11.03 -15.17 -18.35
C ILE A 33 9.69 -15.45 -19.07
N ARG A 34 9.65 -16.43 -19.98
CA ARG A 34 8.40 -16.79 -20.68
C ARG A 34 7.33 -17.26 -19.71
N ASP A 35 7.67 -18.11 -18.75
CA ASP A 35 6.74 -18.61 -17.74
C ASP A 35 6.19 -17.45 -16.90
N ALA A 36 7.05 -16.52 -16.50
CA ALA A 36 6.63 -15.35 -15.72
C ALA A 36 5.70 -14.41 -16.49
N LEU A 37 5.95 -14.21 -17.80
CA LEU A 37 5.08 -13.39 -18.66
C LEU A 37 3.72 -14.05 -18.89
N LEU A 38 3.67 -15.37 -18.96
CA LEU A 38 2.44 -16.14 -19.19
C LEU A 38 1.72 -16.53 -17.89
N TYR A 39 2.31 -16.24 -16.73
CA TYR A 39 1.65 -16.39 -15.44
C TYR A 39 0.69 -15.22 -15.20
N LEU A 40 -0.46 -15.29 -15.86
CA LEU A 40 -1.45 -14.23 -15.84
C LEU A 40 -2.04 -14.03 -14.42
N PRO A 41 -2.39 -12.78 -14.05
CA PRO A 41 -3.06 -12.50 -12.80
C PRO A 41 -4.35 -13.32 -12.65
N PHE A 42 -4.54 -13.92 -11.47
CA PHE A 42 -5.79 -14.63 -11.15
C PHE A 42 -7.01 -13.70 -11.16
N ARG A 43 -6.81 -12.44 -10.77
CA ARG A 43 -7.85 -11.40 -10.76
C ARG A 43 -7.25 -10.03 -11.05
N TYR A 44 -7.98 -9.24 -11.82
CA TYR A 44 -7.76 -7.81 -11.95
C TYR A 44 -8.68 -7.07 -10.98
N GLU A 45 -8.11 -6.21 -10.15
CA GLU A 45 -8.88 -5.28 -9.31
C GLU A 45 -8.89 -3.91 -9.98
N ASP A 46 -10.07 -3.43 -10.36
CA ASP A 46 -10.22 -2.06 -10.85
C ASP A 46 -10.34 -1.10 -9.65
N ARG A 47 -9.33 -0.23 -9.52
CA ARG A 47 -9.24 0.76 -8.43
C ARG A 47 -9.39 2.19 -8.92
N ARG A 48 -9.88 2.38 -10.14
CA ARG A 48 -10.08 3.70 -10.76
C ARG A 48 -11.30 4.42 -10.20
N ASP A 49 -12.30 3.67 -9.76
CA ASP A 49 -13.52 4.25 -9.20
C ASP A 49 -13.25 4.73 -7.76
N ILE A 50 -13.16 6.05 -7.61
CA ILE A 50 -12.92 6.72 -6.33
C ILE A 50 -14.26 7.26 -5.85
N SER A 51 -14.73 6.73 -4.73
CA SER A 51 -15.95 7.19 -4.07
C SER A 51 -15.63 8.32 -3.09
N GLU A 52 -16.60 9.20 -2.87
CA GLU A 52 -16.60 10.14 -1.74
C GLU A 52 -16.91 9.39 -0.44
N ILE A 53 -16.29 9.81 0.65
CA ILE A 53 -16.46 9.19 1.99
C ILE A 53 -17.91 9.31 2.46
N ILE A 54 -18.60 10.40 2.13
CA ILE A 54 -20.03 10.57 2.49
C ILE A 54 -20.94 9.49 1.88
N ASN A 55 -20.55 8.94 0.73
CA ASN A 55 -21.28 7.89 0.01
C ASN A 55 -20.75 6.48 0.32
N ALA A 56 -19.93 6.33 1.35
CA ALA A 56 -19.42 5.05 1.78
C ALA A 56 -20.56 4.12 2.19
N SER A 57 -20.50 2.86 1.75
CA SER A 57 -21.55 1.87 1.95
C SER A 57 -21.02 0.71 2.80
N ASP A 58 -21.74 0.37 3.87
CA ASP A 58 -21.33 -0.71 4.77
C ASP A 58 -21.25 -2.05 4.03
N GLY A 59 -20.14 -2.77 4.21
CA GLY A 59 -19.87 -4.05 3.57
C GLY A 59 -19.33 -3.98 2.13
N ALA A 60 -19.33 -2.81 1.49
CA ALA A 60 -18.79 -2.64 0.14
C ALA A 60 -17.27 -2.50 0.15
N THR A 61 -16.60 -2.96 -0.92
CA THR A 61 -15.19 -2.62 -1.18
C THR A 61 -15.18 -1.36 -2.03
N GLN A 62 -14.63 -0.27 -1.48
CA GLN A 62 -14.60 1.04 -2.12
C GLN A 62 -13.21 1.66 -2.01
N ASN A 63 -12.94 2.60 -2.91
CA ASN A 63 -11.69 3.34 -2.93
C ASN A 63 -11.96 4.80 -2.57
N PHE A 64 -11.07 5.38 -1.76
CA PHE A 64 -11.18 6.74 -1.27
C PHE A 64 -9.86 7.45 -1.46
N THR A 65 -9.92 8.76 -1.64
CA THR A 65 -8.75 9.64 -1.62
C THR A 65 -9.00 10.76 -0.63
N GLY A 66 -8.03 11.09 0.21
CA GLY A 66 -8.19 12.18 1.16
C GLY A 66 -6.88 12.58 1.82
N LYS A 67 -6.95 13.58 2.69
CA LYS A 67 -5.83 14.03 3.50
C LYS A 67 -5.84 13.33 4.85
N VAL A 68 -4.65 12.96 5.31
CA VAL A 68 -4.45 12.44 6.66
C VAL A 68 -4.73 13.54 7.68
N VAL A 69 -5.70 13.32 8.57
CA VAL A 69 -6.02 14.23 9.68
C VAL A 69 -5.19 13.86 10.90
N SER A 70 -5.11 12.57 11.19
CA SER A 70 -4.39 12.04 12.35
C SER A 70 -3.92 10.62 12.07
N SER A 71 -2.75 10.26 12.59
CA SER A 71 -2.25 8.89 12.64
C SER A 71 -1.67 8.62 14.01
N CYS A 72 -2.11 7.55 14.67
CA CYS A 72 -1.59 7.17 15.97
C CYS A 72 -1.43 5.65 16.09
N LEU A 73 -0.59 5.23 17.03
CA LEU A 73 -0.44 3.85 17.41
C LEU A 73 -1.03 3.64 18.80
N LEU A 74 -1.98 2.72 18.90
CA LEU A 74 -2.73 2.42 20.11
C LEU A 74 -2.32 1.04 20.64
N ASP A 75 -2.14 0.93 21.95
CA ASP A 75 -2.02 -0.35 22.64
C ASP A 75 -3.36 -0.75 23.27
N LEU A 76 -4.06 -1.67 22.61
CA LEU A 76 -5.36 -2.17 23.07
C LEU A 76 -5.24 -3.11 24.28
N SER A 77 -4.02 -3.49 24.71
CA SER A 77 -3.85 -4.26 25.96
C SER A 77 -4.09 -3.40 27.21
N GLN A 78 -3.88 -2.09 27.12
CA GLN A 78 -4.04 -1.11 28.20
C GLN A 78 -5.18 -0.13 27.92
N GLY A 79 -6.33 -0.61 27.44
CA GLY A 79 -7.51 0.23 27.23
C GLY A 79 -7.41 1.22 26.07
N GLY A 80 -6.48 1.03 25.12
CA GLY A 80 -6.37 1.85 23.91
C GLY A 80 -5.55 3.13 24.08
N ARG A 81 -4.50 3.10 24.92
CA ARG A 81 -3.60 4.24 25.10
C ARG A 81 -2.70 4.44 23.88
N GLU A 82 -2.48 5.69 23.50
CA GLU A 82 -1.50 6.03 22.48
C GLU A 82 -0.07 5.74 22.97
N VAL A 83 0.72 5.11 22.11
CA VAL A 83 2.12 4.73 22.35
C VAL A 83 2.98 5.10 21.15
N LYS A 84 4.25 5.44 21.38
CA LYS A 84 5.21 5.68 20.29
C LYS A 84 5.80 4.38 19.79
N TYR A 85 5.97 4.25 18.48
CA TYR A 85 6.71 3.14 17.89
C TYR A 85 8.21 3.25 18.18
N ASP A 86 8.75 2.29 18.92
CA ASP A 86 10.19 2.12 19.12
C ASP A 86 10.53 0.63 19.00
N PRO A 87 11.16 0.18 17.90
CA PRO A 87 11.47 -1.23 17.70
C PRO A 87 12.46 -1.81 18.73
N LYS A 88 13.26 -0.97 19.41
CA LYS A 88 14.24 -1.40 20.41
C LYS A 88 13.66 -1.42 21.82
N ARG A 89 12.68 -0.55 22.11
CA ARG A 89 12.07 -0.43 23.45
C ARG A 89 10.68 -1.05 23.56
N MET A 90 10.04 -1.41 22.45
CA MET A 90 8.75 -2.09 22.48
C MET A 90 8.88 -3.49 23.06
N ARG A 91 8.60 -3.59 24.36
CA ARG A 91 8.03 -4.81 24.92
C ARG A 91 6.64 -4.93 24.34
N VAL A 92 6.47 -5.83 23.37
CA VAL A 92 5.14 -6.23 22.90
C VAL A 92 4.40 -6.74 24.13
N HIS A 93 3.49 -5.93 24.69
CA HIS A 93 2.61 -6.37 25.75
C HIS A 93 1.70 -7.43 25.14
N LYS A 94 2.11 -8.68 25.33
CA LYS A 94 1.33 -9.84 24.96
C LYS A 94 0.12 -9.84 25.89
N GLY A 95 -1.04 -9.48 25.37
CA GLY A 95 -2.29 -9.57 26.12
C GLY A 95 -2.59 -11.02 26.52
N ARG A 96 -3.73 -11.26 27.19
CA ARG A 96 -4.24 -12.63 27.43
C ARG A 96 -4.22 -13.42 26.11
N GLY A 97 -3.38 -14.47 26.04
CA GLY A 97 -3.19 -15.31 24.85
C GLY A 97 -1.92 -15.05 24.01
N GLY A 98 -0.96 -14.24 24.48
CA GLY A 98 0.37 -14.20 23.86
C GLY A 98 0.49 -13.32 22.60
N ARG A 99 -0.62 -12.72 22.14
CA ARG A 99 -0.67 -11.91 20.91
C ARG A 99 -0.51 -10.43 21.20
N SER A 100 0.22 -9.75 20.33
CA SER A 100 0.27 -8.28 20.28
C SER A 100 -1.14 -7.71 20.06
N ARG A 101 -1.42 -6.56 20.66
CA ARG A 101 -2.70 -5.83 20.56
C ARG A 101 -2.50 -4.40 20.08
N LEU A 102 -1.50 -4.21 19.24
CA LEU A 102 -1.16 -2.92 18.66
C LEU A 102 -2.12 -2.62 17.50
N LEU A 103 -2.61 -1.39 17.44
CA LEU A 103 -3.50 -0.89 16.40
C LEU A 103 -2.97 0.43 15.88
N VAL A 104 -2.61 0.49 14.61
CA VAL A 104 -2.42 1.79 13.93
C VAL A 104 -3.77 2.28 13.49
N GLU A 105 -4.13 3.47 13.95
CA GLU A 105 -5.34 4.17 13.54
C GLU A 105 -4.94 5.37 12.68
N LEU A 106 -5.57 5.49 11.51
CA LEU A 106 -5.42 6.62 10.60
C LEU A 106 -6.79 7.20 10.31
N VAL A 107 -6.95 8.51 10.50
CA VAL A 107 -8.17 9.22 10.15
C VAL A 107 -7.90 10.01 8.88
N VAL A 108 -8.74 9.80 7.86
CA VAL A 108 -8.64 10.47 6.56
C VAL A 108 -9.90 11.26 6.28
N ASN A 109 -9.71 12.45 5.72
CA ASN A 109 -10.76 13.39 5.34
C ASN A 109 -10.61 13.76 3.85
N ASP A 110 -11.68 13.60 3.08
CA ASP A 110 -11.75 13.96 1.66
C ASP A 110 -12.44 15.31 1.40
N GLY A 111 -12.96 15.96 2.44
CA GLY A 111 -13.79 17.16 2.40
C GLY A 111 -15.28 16.88 2.62
N THR A 112 -15.73 15.65 2.35
CA THR A 112 -17.13 15.23 2.47
C THR A 112 -17.40 14.43 3.74
N GLY A 113 -16.39 13.73 4.26
CA GLY A 113 -16.53 12.92 5.47
C GLY A 113 -15.20 12.48 6.08
N LEU A 114 -15.31 11.70 7.15
CA LEU A 114 -14.18 11.09 7.84
C LEU A 114 -14.26 9.57 7.74
N ILE A 115 -13.14 8.94 7.38
CA ILE A 115 -12.99 7.50 7.40
C ILE A 115 -11.81 7.09 8.27
N LYS A 116 -12.00 6.04 9.06
CA LYS A 116 -10.98 5.53 9.98
C LYS A 116 -10.38 4.23 9.46
N CYS A 117 -9.09 4.24 9.16
CA CYS A 117 -8.35 3.06 8.74
C CYS A 117 -7.61 2.44 9.92
N LYS A 118 -7.64 1.11 10.00
CA LYS A 118 -7.14 0.34 11.14
C LYS A 118 -6.18 -0.74 10.66
N TRP A 119 -4.93 -0.74 11.13
CA TRP A 119 -3.99 -1.84 10.90
C TRP A 119 -3.60 -2.52 12.21
N PHE A 120 -3.92 -3.81 12.32
CA PHE A 120 -3.63 -4.59 13.51
C PHE A 120 -2.23 -5.17 13.45
N ASN A 121 -1.47 -5.04 14.54
CA ASN A 121 -0.13 -5.59 14.71
C ASN A 121 0.88 -5.17 13.64
N GLN A 122 0.68 -4.01 13.01
CA GLN A 122 1.59 -3.42 12.02
C GLN A 122 2.12 -2.05 12.50
N PRO A 123 2.82 -1.98 13.65
CA PRO A 123 3.18 -0.72 14.28
C PRO A 123 4.19 0.11 13.46
N TRP A 124 4.92 -0.51 12.53
CA TRP A 124 5.83 0.16 11.61
C TRP A 124 5.13 1.16 10.68
N LEU A 125 3.81 1.03 10.50
CA LEU A 125 3.01 1.97 9.70
C LEU A 125 2.80 3.32 10.39
N ALA A 126 2.84 3.36 11.72
CA ALA A 126 2.55 4.57 12.49
C ALA A 126 3.48 5.74 12.13
N GLY A 127 4.75 5.45 11.79
CA GLY A 127 5.72 6.47 11.38
C GLY A 127 5.68 6.86 9.91
N LYS A 128 4.86 6.19 9.08
CA LYS A 128 4.79 6.47 7.63
C LYS A 128 3.82 7.60 7.29
N PHE A 129 2.74 7.74 8.06
CA PHE A 129 1.72 8.73 7.77
C PHE A 129 2.09 10.08 8.38
N LYS A 130 2.01 11.14 7.58
CA LYS A 130 2.19 12.53 8.03
C LYS A 130 0.85 13.25 7.92
N ASN A 131 0.53 14.06 8.92
CA ASN A 131 -0.67 14.90 8.86
C ASN A 131 -0.62 15.82 7.63
N GLY A 132 -1.75 15.96 6.94
CA GLY A 132 -1.91 16.72 5.72
C GLY A 132 -1.56 15.97 4.43
N ALA A 133 -0.82 14.85 4.50
CA ALA A 133 -0.45 14.08 3.32
C ALA A 133 -1.69 13.51 2.60
N LYS A 134 -1.67 13.53 1.27
CA LYS A 134 -2.73 12.96 0.45
C LYS A 134 -2.50 11.46 0.24
N VAL A 135 -3.48 10.66 0.61
CA VAL A 135 -3.44 9.20 0.55
C VAL A 135 -4.61 8.66 -0.24
N PHE A 136 -4.33 7.59 -1.00
CA PHE A 136 -5.32 6.69 -1.56
C PHE A 136 -5.53 5.53 -0.59
N ILE A 137 -6.78 5.13 -0.38
CA ILE A 137 -7.18 4.03 0.49
C ILE A 137 -8.16 3.13 -0.26
N SER A 138 -7.97 1.83 -0.18
CA SER A 138 -8.88 0.84 -0.74
C SER A 138 -9.12 -0.29 0.25
N GLY A 139 -10.38 -0.67 0.44
CA GLY A 139 -10.72 -1.81 1.26
C GLY A 139 -12.21 -1.93 1.52
N LYS A 140 -12.56 -2.93 2.34
CA LYS A 140 -13.95 -3.20 2.73
C LYS A 140 -14.38 -2.24 3.83
N VAL A 141 -15.36 -1.41 3.52
CA VAL A 141 -15.99 -0.47 4.43
C VAL A 141 -16.81 -1.23 5.47
N LYS A 142 -16.69 -0.78 6.72
CA LYS A 142 -17.44 -1.27 7.86
C LYS A 142 -18.06 -0.11 8.60
N ARG A 143 -19.30 -0.28 9.05
CA ARG A 143 -19.95 0.65 9.97
C ARG A 143 -20.25 -0.05 11.29
N THR A 144 -19.64 0.44 12.36
CA THR A 144 -19.94 -0.05 13.71
C THR A 144 -21.17 0.69 14.25
N ARG A 145 -22.12 -0.02 14.88
CA ARG A 145 -23.37 0.56 15.41
C ARG A 145 -23.17 1.73 16.38
N TRP A 146 -22.04 1.75 17.09
CA TRP A 146 -21.70 2.77 18.09
C TRP A 146 -20.76 3.87 17.59
N ALA A 147 -20.23 3.74 16.36
CA ALA A 147 -19.31 4.71 15.80
C ALA A 147 -20.04 5.56 14.74
N PRO A 148 -19.93 6.90 14.78
CA PRO A 148 -20.58 7.77 13.80
C PRO A 148 -19.87 7.74 12.43
N HIS A 149 -18.67 7.16 12.36
CA HIS A 149 -17.79 7.16 11.19
C HIS A 149 -17.62 5.75 10.60
N PHE A 150 -17.35 5.70 9.29
CA PHE A 150 -16.96 4.46 8.61
C PHE A 150 -15.54 4.06 8.96
N GLU A 151 -15.29 2.76 8.93
CA GLU A 151 -13.99 2.16 9.24
C GLU A 151 -13.57 1.17 8.16
N ILE A 152 -12.26 1.04 7.93
CA ILE A 152 -11.69 0.00 7.07
C ILE A 152 -10.56 -0.69 7.83
N ASP A 153 -10.67 -2.01 7.94
CA ASP A 153 -9.64 -2.85 8.55
C ASP A 153 -8.63 -3.32 7.50
N ASN A 154 -7.35 -3.15 7.80
CA ASN A 154 -6.19 -3.43 6.96
C ASN A 154 -6.36 -2.97 5.49
N PRO A 155 -6.70 -1.68 5.24
CA PRO A 155 -6.80 -1.20 3.87
C PRO A 155 -5.44 -1.25 3.16
N VAL A 156 -5.51 -1.40 1.85
CA VAL A 156 -4.37 -1.06 0.98
C VAL A 156 -4.32 0.45 0.87
N PHE A 157 -3.12 1.02 0.95
CA PHE A 157 -2.92 2.46 0.82
C PHE A 157 -1.76 2.76 -0.11
N ASP A 158 -1.80 3.97 -0.69
CA ASP A 158 -0.70 4.56 -1.45
C ASP A 158 -0.60 6.05 -1.11
N PHE A 159 0.62 6.60 -1.09
CA PHE A 159 0.82 8.06 -1.01
C PHE A 159 0.69 8.66 -2.41
N LEU A 160 -0.13 9.70 -2.55
CA LEU A 160 -0.36 10.36 -3.84
C LEU A 160 0.66 11.48 -4.10
N ASP A 161 1.10 12.18 -3.05
CA ASP A 161 2.03 13.31 -3.17
C ASP A 161 3.43 12.85 -3.63
N GLU A 162 3.93 11.71 -3.15
CA GLU A 162 5.24 11.17 -3.54
C GLU A 162 5.29 10.62 -4.97
N LYS A 163 4.13 10.22 -5.53
CA LYS A 163 4.02 9.69 -6.89
C LYS A 163 4.04 10.83 -7.91
N ALA A 164 3.35 11.94 -7.62
CA ALA A 164 3.34 13.13 -8.49
C ALA A 164 4.74 13.76 -8.60
N GLU A 165 5.45 13.96 -7.48
CA GLU A 165 6.81 14.51 -7.51
C GLU A 165 7.81 13.61 -8.22
N LYS A 166 7.64 12.28 -8.16
CA LYS A 166 8.48 11.32 -8.88
C LYS A 166 8.15 11.26 -10.37
N LEU A 167 6.87 11.39 -10.75
CA LEU A 167 6.46 11.46 -12.15
C LEU A 167 6.95 12.75 -12.80
N GLU A 168 6.77 13.90 -12.15
CA GLU A 168 7.20 15.19 -12.67
C GLU A 168 8.72 15.26 -12.84
N LYS A 169 9.50 14.69 -11.91
CA LYS A 169 10.96 14.59 -12.04
C LYS A 169 11.38 13.65 -13.18
N ALA A 170 10.71 12.50 -13.34
CA ALA A 170 10.99 11.58 -14.44
C ALA A 170 10.61 12.16 -15.82
N GLU A 171 9.54 12.96 -15.90
CA GLU A 171 9.14 13.66 -17.12
C GLU A 171 10.05 14.84 -17.45
N ALA A 172 10.54 15.56 -16.43
CA ALA A 172 11.50 16.66 -16.61
C ALA A 172 12.87 16.18 -17.10
N GLU A 173 13.37 15.04 -16.59
CA GLU A 173 14.62 14.43 -17.06
C GLU A 173 14.53 13.93 -18.51
N ASN A 174 13.35 13.46 -18.95
CA ASN A 174 13.15 12.95 -20.30
C ASN A 174 12.95 14.07 -21.35
N LYS A 175 12.57 15.29 -20.93
CA LYS A 175 12.48 16.48 -21.80
C LYS A 175 13.81 17.24 -21.95
N GLY A 176 14.85 16.85 -21.22
CA GLY A 176 16.18 17.48 -21.24
C GLY A 176 17.18 16.91 -22.25
N ALA A 177 16.84 15.87 -23.01
CA ALA A 177 17.71 15.39 -24.09
C ALA A 177 17.59 16.36 -25.28
N PRO A 178 18.67 17.08 -25.68
CA PRO A 178 18.60 17.89 -26.88
C PRO A 178 18.32 16.96 -28.06
N SER A 179 17.21 17.24 -28.76
CA SER A 179 17.04 16.80 -30.13
C SER A 179 18.19 17.40 -30.93
N GLY A 180 19.22 16.59 -31.16
CA GLY A 180 20.26 16.90 -32.13
C GLY A 180 19.62 16.94 -33.51
N GLY A 181 19.11 18.11 -33.91
CA GLY A 181 19.15 18.51 -35.31
C GLY A 181 20.62 18.49 -35.74
N GLY A 182 20.99 17.97 -36.89
CA GLY A 182 20.30 18.03 -38.16
C GLY A 182 21.32 18.61 -39.13
N GLN A 183 21.79 17.77 -40.04
CA GLN A 183 22.37 18.06 -41.36
C GLN A 183 23.54 19.07 -41.46
N ALA A 184 24.67 18.57 -41.95
CA ALA A 184 25.30 19.06 -43.17
C ALA A 184 26.01 17.89 -43.85
#